data_AF-A0A5C7VKN5-F1
#
_entry.id   AF-A0A5C7VKN5-F1
#
_cell.length_a   1.000
_cell.length_b   1.000
_cell.length_c   1.000
_cell.angle_alpha   90.00
_cell.angle_beta   90.00
_cell.angle_gamma   90.00
#
_symmetry.space_group_name_H-M   'P 1'
#
loop_
_entity.id
_entity.type
_entity.pdbx_description
1 polymer ?
#
loop_
_entity_poly.entity_id
_entity_poly.type
_entity_poly.pdbx_seq_one_letter_code
_entity_poly.pdbx_strand_id
1 'polypeptide(L)'
;MNRNTRHIGQKFALATAIFCALMVIPALVAFVWLWQSRGLADTWTPSLLATVGFFGCCAGVLYTMSRPQPPLPPEDAAVNPEKSPIS
;
A
#
# COMPACT_ATOMS: atom_id res chain seq x y z
N MET A 1 -18.51 -22.07 8.02
CA MET A 1 -18.48 -21.31 6.76
C MET A 1 -17.80 -19.97 7.03
N ASN A 2 -16.68 -19.72 6.34
CA ASN A 2 -15.50 -19.10 6.94
C ASN A 2 -15.62 -17.57 6.97
N ARG A 3 -15.68 -16.96 8.17
CA ARG A 3 -15.74 -15.50 8.42
C ARG A 3 -14.42 -14.74 8.13
N ASN A 4 -13.65 -15.15 7.13
CA ASN A 4 -12.42 -14.47 6.70
C ASN A 4 -12.62 -13.76 5.35
N THR A 5 -13.76 -13.09 5.19
CA THR A 5 -14.04 -12.28 4.01
C THR A 5 -13.17 -11.04 4.08
N ARG A 6 -12.02 -11.07 3.38
CA ARG A 6 -11.35 -9.84 2.96
C ARG A 6 -12.40 -8.94 2.32
N HIS A 7 -12.60 -7.73 2.85
CA HIS A 7 -13.50 -6.74 2.26
C HIS A 7 -13.19 -6.61 0.76
N ILE A 8 -14.21 -6.53 -0.09
CA ILE A 8 -14.04 -6.36 -1.54
C ILE A 8 -13.11 -5.18 -1.86
N GLY A 9 -13.20 -4.07 -1.10
CA GLY A 9 -12.30 -2.92 -1.21
C GLY A 9 -10.82 -3.24 -0.94
N GLN A 10 -10.53 -4.18 -0.03
CA GLN A 10 -9.16 -4.62 0.27
C GLN A 10 -8.53 -5.38 -0.91
N LYS A 11 -9.32 -6.12 -1.68
CA LYS A 11 -8.87 -6.82 -2.88
C LYS A 11 -8.54 -5.84 -4.01
N PHE A 12 -9.39 -4.82 -4.19
CA PHE A 12 -9.14 -3.76 -5.18
C PHE A 12 -7.89 -2.94 -4.83
N ALA A 13 -7.70 -2.56 -3.57
CA ALA A 13 -6.50 -1.85 -3.13
C ALA A 13 -5.22 -2.65 -3.42
N LEU A 14 -5.24 -3.96 -3.18
CA LEU A 14 -4.12 -4.85 -3.46
C LEU A 14 -3.88 -5.01 -4.97
N ALA A 15 -4.93 -5.15 -5.77
CA ALA A 15 -4.81 -5.22 -7.23
C ALA A 15 -4.20 -3.94 -7.81
N THR A 16 -4.65 -2.78 -7.35
CA THR A 16 -4.08 -1.48 -7.77
C THR A 16 -2.64 -1.32 -7.28
N ALA A 17 -2.29 -1.78 -6.08
CA ALA A 17 -0.90 -1.77 -5.59
C ALA A 17 0.02 -2.61 -6.48
N ILE A 18 -0.41 -3.80 -6.88
CA ILE A 18 0.34 -4.68 -7.81
C ILE A 18 0.49 -3.99 -9.16
N PHE A 19 -0.58 -3.41 -9.71
CA PHE A 19 -0.51 -2.68 -10.97
C PHE A 19 0.49 -1.52 -10.92
N CYS A 20 0.46 -0.76 -9.83
CA CYS A 20 1.38 0.34 -9.58
C CYS A 20 2.83 -0.14 -9.49
N ALA A 21 3.08 -1.25 -8.78
CA ALA A 21 4.40 -1.89 -8.71
C ALA A 21 4.88 -2.44 -10.06
N LEU A 22 3.99 -2.98 -10.90
CA LEU A 22 4.33 -3.44 -12.24
C LEU A 22 4.71 -2.27 -13.15
N MET A 23 4.08 -1.09 -13.00
CA MET A 23 4.43 0.13 -13.72
C MET A 23 5.77 0.76 -13.27
N VAL A 24 6.24 0.46 -12.05
CA VAL A 24 7.57 0.88 -11.59
C VAL A 24 8.68 0.18 -12.38
N ILE A 25 8.49 -1.08 -12.77
CA ILE A 25 9.50 -1.88 -13.50
C ILE A 25 9.90 -1.22 -14.84
N PRO A 26 8.99 -0.90 -15.78
CA PRO A 26 9.36 -0.26 -17.03
C PRO A 26 9.90 1.16 -16.82
N ALA A 27 9.42 1.89 -15.81
CA ALA A 27 9.95 3.21 -15.46
C ALA A 27 11.40 3.15 -14.97
N LEU A 28 11.75 2.14 -14.15
CA LEU A 28 13.12 1.86 -13.72
C LEU A 28 14.02 1.45 -14.88
N VAL A 29 13.54 0.60 -15.77
CA VAL A 29 14.30 0.18 -16.97
C VAL A 29 14.59 1.38 -17.87
N ALA A 30 13.57 2.21 -18.13
CA ALA A 30 13.73 3.43 -18.91
C ALA A 30 14.69 4.43 -18.24
N PHE A 31 14.62 4.57 -16.91
CA PHE A 31 15.54 5.40 -16.13
C PHE A 31 16.99 4.92 -16.26
N VAL A 32 17.26 3.63 -16.05
CA VAL A 32 18.61 3.07 -16.16
C VAL A 32 19.15 3.23 -17.58
N TRP A 33 18.32 3.02 -18.59
CA TRP A 33 18.69 3.24 -19.98
C TRP A 33 19.06 4.70 -20.27
N LEU A 34 18.24 5.66 -19.83
CA LEU A 34 18.49 7.09 -20.01
C LEU A 34 19.71 7.57 -19.23
N TRP A 35 19.92 7.04 -18.02
CA TRP A 35 21.11 7.31 -17.23
C TRP A 35 22.39 6.92 -17.96
N GLN A 36 22.41 5.72 -18.56
CA GLN A 36 23.57 5.23 -19.33
C GLN A 36 23.73 5.99 -20.66
N SER A 37 22.63 6.38 -21.30
CA SER A 37 22.65 6.99 -22.63
C SER A 37 22.97 8.48 -22.62
N ARG A 38 22.47 9.22 -21.62
CA ARG A 38 22.51 10.70 -21.63
C ARG A 38 22.94 11.36 -20.31
N GLY A 39 23.07 10.58 -19.22
CA GLY A 39 23.45 11.09 -17.90
C GLY A 39 22.36 11.92 -17.20
N LEU A 40 22.63 12.39 -15.97
CA LEU A 40 21.68 13.21 -15.20
C LEU A 40 21.46 14.61 -15.77
N ALA A 41 22.27 15.04 -16.75
CA ALA A 41 22.15 16.37 -17.34
C ALA A 41 20.85 16.54 -18.14
N ASP A 42 20.24 15.44 -18.58
CA ASP A 42 18.96 15.45 -19.26
C ASP A 42 17.79 15.47 -18.27
N THR A 43 16.91 16.47 -18.37
CA THR A 43 15.71 16.67 -17.52
C THR A 43 14.80 15.45 -17.46
N TRP A 44 14.86 14.57 -18.45
CA TRP A 44 14.11 13.33 -18.51
C TRP A 44 14.56 12.30 -17.46
N THR A 45 15.84 12.27 -17.12
CA THR A 45 16.43 11.34 -16.15
C THR A 45 15.88 11.57 -14.73
N PRO A 46 15.90 12.79 -14.14
CA PRO A 46 15.27 13.03 -12.85
C PRO A 46 13.73 12.91 -12.91
N SER A 47 13.11 13.20 -14.05
CA SER A 47 11.66 13.03 -14.22
C SER A 47 11.24 11.56 -14.14
N LEU A 48 12.00 10.65 -14.76
CA LEU A 48 11.78 9.20 -14.65
C LEU A 48 12.09 8.66 -13.26
N LEU A 49 13.11 9.19 -12.59
CA LEU A 49 13.37 8.84 -11.19
C LEU A 49 12.20 9.25 -10.29
N ALA A 50 11.62 10.43 -10.52
CA ALA A 50 10.49 10.93 -9.76
C ALA A 50 9.24 10.07 -9.98
N THR A 51 8.95 9.64 -11.21
CA THR A 51 7.80 8.74 -11.49
C THR A 51 7.98 7.37 -10.82
N VAL A 52 9.19 6.81 -10.85
CA VAL A 52 9.54 5.59 -10.11
C VAL A 52 9.26 5.77 -8.60
N GLY A 53 9.74 6.86 -8.01
CA GLY A 53 9.53 7.16 -6.59
C GLY A 53 8.05 7.34 -6.25
N PHE A 54 7.29 8.05 -7.09
CA PHE A 54 5.86 8.26 -6.92
C PHE A 54 5.08 6.95 -6.98
N PHE A 55 5.28 6.14 -8.02
CA PHE A 55 4.59 4.85 -8.16
C PHE A 55 5.01 3.86 -7.06
N GLY A 56 6.27 3.86 -6.64
CA GLY A 56 6.75 3.07 -5.51
C GLY A 56 6.08 3.46 -4.19
N CYS A 57 5.97 4.76 -3.90
CA CYS A 57 5.28 5.28 -2.72
C CYS A 57 3.78 4.97 -2.75
N CYS A 58 3.14 5.18 -3.90
CA CYS A 58 1.73 4.89 -4.11
C CYS A 58 1.42 3.40 -3.90
N ALA A 59 2.25 2.50 -4.45
CA ALA A 59 2.16 1.06 -4.20
C ALA A 59 2.33 0.72 -2.71
N GLY A 60 3.28 1.37 -2.03
CA GLY A 60 3.51 1.20 -0.60
C GLY A 60 2.29 1.56 0.25
N VAL A 61 1.70 2.74 0.05
CA VAL A 61 0.52 3.20 0.79
C VAL A 61 -0.70 2.33 0.50
N LEU A 62 -0.93 1.95 -0.76
CA LEU A 62 -2.03 1.05 -1.12
C LEU A 62 -1.85 -0.33 -0.48
N TYR A 63 -0.61 -0.83 -0.41
CA TYR A 63 -0.31 -2.08 0.25
C TYR A 63 -0.55 -2.00 1.77
N THR A 64 -0.13 -0.93 2.44
CA THR A 64 -0.37 -0.77 3.89
C THR A 64 -1.86 -0.65 4.19
N MET A 65 -2.61 0.11 3.40
CA MET A 65 -4.07 0.22 3.47
C MET A 65 -4.78 -1.11 3.19
N SER A 66 -4.18 -1.97 2.35
CA SER A 66 -4.71 -3.30 2.09
C SER A 66 -4.47 -4.31 3.21
N ARG A 67 -3.74 -3.95 4.29
CA ARG A 67 -3.55 -4.84 5.44
C ARG A 67 -4.89 -5.00 6.18
N PRO A 68 -5.37 -6.25 6.40
CA PRO A 68 -6.60 -6.47 7.13
C PRO A 68 -6.41 -5.97 8.56
N GLN A 69 -7.36 -5.16 9.02
CA GLN A 69 -7.30 -4.59 10.36
C GLN A 69 -7.48 -5.70 11.40
N PRO A 70 -6.76 -5.66 12.55
CA PRO A 70 -6.99 -6.58 13.64
C PRO A 70 -8.48 -6.56 14.02
N PRO A 71 -9.10 -7.73 14.22
CA PRO A 71 -10.50 -7.77 14.63
C PRO A 71 -10.64 -6.93 15.89
N LEU A 72 -11.56 -5.96 15.83
CA LEU A 72 -11.93 -5.14 16.99
C LEU A 72 -12.29 -6.10 18.13
N PRO A 73 -11.79 -5.87 19.36
CA PRO A 73 -12.25 -6.59 20.53
C PRO A 73 -13.79 -6.54 20.54
N PRO A 74 -14.47 -7.66 20.83
CA PRO A 74 -15.93 -7.70 20.87
C PRO A 74 -16.45 -6.59 21.78
N GLU A 75 -17.53 -5.93 21.36
CA GLU A 75 -18.21 -4.83 22.08
C GLU A 75 -18.59 -5.18 23.53
N ASP A 76 -18.61 -6.48 23.85
CA ASP A 76 -18.81 -7.04 25.19
C ASP A 76 -17.69 -6.65 26.19
N ALA A 77 -16.49 -6.28 25.72
CA ALA A 77 -15.40 -5.81 26.58
C ALA A 77 -15.55 -4.32 26.98
N ALA A 78 -16.38 -3.55 26.27
CA ALA A 78 -16.67 -2.15 26.60
C ALA A 78 -17.84 -2.00 27.59
N VAL A 79 -18.62 -3.06 27.81
CA VAL A 79 -19.72 -3.14 28.80
C VAL A 79 -19.22 -3.81 30.10
N ASN A 80 -17.96 -3.62 30.49
CA ASN A 80 -17.54 -3.91 31.87
C ASN A 80 -16.36 -3.03 32.32
N PRO A 81 -16.54 -1.71 32.44
CA PRO A 81 -15.55 -0.86 33.11
C PRO A 81 -15.70 -0.81 34.64
N GLU A 82 -16.66 -1.49 35.27
CA GLU A 82 -16.91 -1.30 36.71
C GLU A 82 -17.19 -2.59 37.48
N LYS A 83 -16.17 -3.03 38.21
CA LYS A 83 -16.31 -3.66 39.52
C LYS A 83 -17.49 -3.06 40.31
N SER A 84 -18.51 -3.84 40.62
CA SER A 84 -18.90 -4.01 42.03
C SER A 84 -19.70 -5.31 42.24
N PRO A 85 -19.20 -6.26 43.06
CA PRO A 85 -20.09 -7.15 43.78
C PRO A 85 -20.95 -6.30 44.73
N ILE A 86 -22.07 -6.85 45.21
CA ILE A 86 -22.96 -6.37 46.29
C ILE A 86 -24.33 -5.90 45.79
N SER A 87 -25.32 -6.62 46.34
CA SER A 87 -26.77 -6.37 46.46
C SER A 87 -27.63 -6.78 45.28
#